data_AF-A0A924K4Y6-F1
#
_entry.id   AF-A0A924K4Y6-F1
#
_cell.length_a   1.000
_cell.length_b   1.000
_cell.length_c   1.000
_cell.angle_alpha   90.00
_cell.angle_beta   90.00
_cell.angle_gamma   90.00
#
_symmetry.space_group_name_H-M   'P 1'
#
loop_
_entity.id
_entity.type
_entity.pdbx_description
1 polymer ?
#
loop_
_entity_poly.entity_id
_entity_poly.type
_entity_poly.pdbx_seq_one_letter_code
_entity_poly.pdbx_strand_id
1 'polypeptide(L)'
;TIPNCKAYAPAFAGEMAGIVHHGMKEMLADQRDVFYYVTLMNENYAQPDVPSGSESDLVRGCYRFATIEPVVGKKAGRVTLLGSGAILTEVLKAADLLAAEGIGCDVFSVTSWSELARDGIAREQEALAGEKPAAPFVTKQLSTSVGPIIAATDYVRAVPDSIRAFVPAGRRYLTLGTDGFGRSDTRAALREFFHVNAAHIANAARYALGQA
;
A
#
# COMPACT_ATOMS: atom_id res chain seq x y z
N THR A 1 0.25 15.83 -8.93
CA THR A 1 0.51 17.14 -9.56
C THR A 1 -0.63 17.59 -10.44
N ILE A 2 -1.18 16.75 -11.31
CA ILE A 2 -2.39 17.06 -12.09
C ILE A 2 -3.65 16.86 -11.21
N PRO A 3 -4.47 17.88 -10.93
CA PRO A 3 -5.57 17.79 -9.96
C PRO A 3 -6.64 16.76 -10.33
N ASN A 4 -7.06 16.71 -11.60
CA ASN A 4 -8.14 15.85 -12.09
C ASN A 4 -7.66 14.50 -12.66
N CYS A 5 -6.37 14.17 -12.49
CA CYS A 5 -5.83 12.85 -12.81
C CYS A 5 -5.95 11.93 -11.59
N LYS A 6 -6.68 10.83 -11.70
CA LYS A 6 -6.76 9.79 -10.68
C LYS A 6 -5.79 8.65 -11.00
N ALA A 7 -4.74 8.52 -10.21
CA ALA A 7 -3.65 7.59 -10.46
C ALA A 7 -3.78 6.32 -9.60
N TYR A 8 -3.69 5.14 -10.22
CA TYR A 8 -3.79 3.85 -9.56
C TYR A 8 -2.67 2.90 -9.99
N ALA A 9 -2.20 2.08 -9.04
CA ALA A 9 -1.22 1.03 -9.21
C ALA A 9 -1.77 -0.30 -8.67
N PRO A 10 -2.76 -0.92 -9.35
CA PRO A 10 -3.31 -2.21 -8.93
C PRO A 10 -2.21 -3.28 -8.96
N ALA A 11 -2.19 -4.16 -7.97
CA ALA A 11 -1.40 -5.38 -7.94
C ALA A 11 -2.14 -6.57 -8.56
N PHE A 12 -3.48 -6.64 -8.47
CA PHE A 12 -4.22 -7.80 -8.94
C PHE A 12 -5.27 -7.46 -10.02
N ALA A 13 -5.59 -8.45 -10.84
CA ALA A 13 -6.56 -8.32 -11.93
C ALA A 13 -7.95 -7.89 -11.43
N GLY A 14 -8.38 -8.39 -10.26
CA GLY A 14 -9.65 -7.96 -9.65
C GLY A 14 -9.66 -6.48 -9.26
N GLU A 15 -8.51 -5.95 -8.81
CA GLU A 15 -8.38 -4.52 -8.51
C GLU A 15 -8.43 -3.69 -9.78
N MET A 16 -7.76 -4.14 -10.84
CA MET A 16 -7.82 -3.50 -12.15
C MET A 16 -9.26 -3.44 -12.66
N ALA A 17 -10.00 -4.55 -12.60
CA ALA A 17 -11.40 -4.59 -13.02
C ALA A 17 -12.26 -3.59 -12.21
N GLY A 18 -12.11 -3.56 -10.89
CA GLY A 18 -12.82 -2.63 -10.01
C GLY A 18 -12.52 -1.16 -10.31
N ILE A 19 -11.24 -0.81 -10.49
CA ILE A 19 -10.79 0.55 -10.80
C ILE A 19 -11.30 1.00 -12.17
N VAL A 20 -11.19 0.15 -13.20
CA VAL A 20 -11.66 0.48 -14.56
C VAL A 20 -13.18 0.64 -14.57
N HIS A 21 -13.93 -0.27 -13.93
CA HIS A 21 -15.37 -0.16 -13.84
C HIS A 21 -15.81 1.13 -13.13
N HIS A 22 -15.17 1.46 -11.99
CA HIS A 22 -15.47 2.68 -11.26
C HIS A 22 -15.13 3.93 -12.08
N GLY A 23 -13.96 3.97 -12.72
CA GLY A 23 -13.57 5.10 -13.56
C GLY A 23 -14.49 5.30 -14.75
N MET A 24 -14.94 4.22 -15.41
CA MET A 24 -15.94 4.31 -16.48
C MET A 24 -17.26 4.88 -15.97
N LYS A 25 -17.73 4.44 -14.80
CA LYS A 25 -18.95 5.00 -14.19
C LYS A 25 -18.76 6.48 -13.86
N GLU A 26 -17.69 6.85 -13.17
CA GLU A 26 -17.45 8.22 -12.72
C GLU A 26 -17.34 9.20 -13.90
N MET A 27 -16.61 8.82 -14.95
CA MET A 27 -16.41 9.67 -16.13
C MET A 27 -17.64 9.66 -17.06
N LEU A 28 -18.21 8.49 -17.36
CA LEU A 28 -19.19 8.36 -18.46
C LEU A 28 -20.64 8.43 -17.97
N ALA A 29 -20.95 7.90 -16.79
CA ALA A 29 -22.31 7.93 -16.25
C ALA A 29 -22.52 9.14 -15.33
N ASP A 30 -21.61 9.35 -14.39
CA ASP A 30 -21.71 10.44 -13.42
C ASP A 30 -21.17 11.78 -13.98
N GLN A 31 -20.62 11.78 -15.19
CA GLN A 31 -20.16 12.97 -15.95
C GLN A 31 -19.20 13.85 -15.14
N ARG A 32 -18.28 13.24 -14.39
CA ARG A 32 -17.24 13.97 -13.65
C ARG A 32 -16.05 14.26 -14.56
N ASP A 33 -15.56 15.49 -14.52
CA ASP A 33 -14.39 15.97 -15.29
C ASP A 33 -13.05 15.48 -14.72
N VAL A 34 -12.83 14.17 -14.77
CA VAL A 34 -11.59 13.51 -14.35
C VAL A 34 -11.08 12.57 -15.43
N PHE A 35 -9.81 12.19 -15.34
CA PHE A 35 -9.26 11.09 -16.15
C PHE A 35 -8.42 10.16 -15.28
N TYR A 36 -8.30 8.91 -15.72
CA TYR A 36 -7.63 7.85 -14.97
C TYR A 36 -6.26 7.52 -15.57
N TYR A 37 -5.26 7.40 -14.69
CA TYR A 37 -3.94 6.87 -15.02
C TYR A 37 -3.75 5.57 -14.24
N VAL A 38 -3.77 4.43 -14.94
CA VAL A 38 -3.64 3.10 -14.33
C VAL A 38 -2.37 2.46 -14.83
N THR A 39 -1.46 2.12 -13.93
CA THR A 39 -0.20 1.47 -14.29
C THR A 39 -0.41 -0.04 -14.40
N LEU A 40 0.21 -0.63 -15.42
CA LEU A 40 0.11 -2.05 -15.75
C LEU A 40 1.50 -2.69 -15.70
N MET A 41 1.52 -3.98 -15.40
CA MET A 41 2.74 -4.74 -15.16
C MET A 41 2.86 -5.83 -16.22
N ASN A 42 4.09 -6.15 -16.63
CA ASN A 42 4.39 -7.20 -17.60
C ASN A 42 4.90 -8.50 -16.95
N GLU A 43 4.70 -8.64 -15.64
CA GLU A 43 5.07 -9.83 -14.87
C GLU A 43 3.82 -10.64 -14.57
N ASN A 44 3.87 -11.94 -14.89
CA ASN A 44 2.78 -12.86 -14.59
C ASN A 44 2.97 -13.47 -13.20
N TYR A 45 1.93 -13.45 -12.40
CA TYR A 45 1.82 -14.13 -11.10
C TYR A 45 0.36 -14.51 -10.85
N ALA A 46 0.14 -15.35 -9.83
CA ALA A 46 -1.20 -15.77 -9.42
C ALA A 46 -2.08 -14.54 -9.10
N GLN A 47 -3.32 -14.57 -9.57
CA GLN A 47 -4.28 -13.49 -9.41
C GLN A 47 -5.34 -13.93 -8.40
N PRO A 48 -5.13 -13.68 -7.10
CA PRO A 48 -6.12 -13.99 -6.06
C PRO A 48 -7.37 -13.13 -6.22
N ASP A 49 -8.48 -13.64 -5.69
CA ASP A 49 -9.73 -12.90 -5.62
C ASP A 49 -9.61 -11.69 -4.68
N VAL A 50 -10.33 -10.61 -5.02
CA VAL A 50 -10.49 -9.48 -4.10
C VAL A 50 -11.37 -9.93 -2.93
N PRO A 51 -10.95 -9.71 -1.66
CA PRO A 51 -11.78 -10.05 -0.51
C PRO A 51 -13.14 -9.36 -0.57
N SER A 52 -14.20 -10.14 -0.39
CA SER A 52 -15.58 -9.65 -0.42
C SER A 52 -15.78 -8.48 0.53
N GLY A 53 -16.45 -7.42 0.06
CA GLY A 53 -16.68 -6.19 0.82
C GLY A 53 -15.56 -5.14 0.72
N SER A 54 -14.42 -5.48 0.09
CA SER A 54 -13.31 -4.53 -0.10
C SER A 54 -13.45 -3.67 -1.35
N GLU A 55 -14.48 -3.85 -2.17
CA GLU A 55 -14.61 -3.24 -3.49
C GLU A 55 -14.64 -1.71 -3.42
N SER A 56 -15.32 -1.16 -2.42
CA SER A 56 -15.37 0.30 -2.21
C SER A 56 -14.04 0.85 -1.69
N ASP A 57 -13.37 0.13 -0.80
CA ASP A 57 -12.10 0.53 -0.18
C ASP A 57 -10.94 0.49 -1.18
N LEU A 58 -10.95 -0.52 -2.05
CA LEU A 58 -10.05 -0.68 -3.18
C LEU A 58 -10.06 0.54 -4.10
N VAL A 59 -11.23 1.11 -4.40
CA VAL A 59 -11.32 2.34 -5.21
C VAL A 59 -10.84 3.56 -4.43
N ARG A 60 -11.05 3.59 -3.12
CA ARG A 60 -10.62 4.69 -2.24
C ARG A 60 -9.11 4.72 -1.97
N GLY A 61 -8.40 3.66 -2.33
CA GLY A 61 -6.95 3.66 -2.46
C GLY A 61 -6.22 2.59 -1.66
N CYS A 62 -6.88 1.89 -0.73
CA CYS A 62 -6.32 0.71 -0.08
C CYS A 62 -7.37 -0.14 0.65
N TYR A 63 -7.04 -1.41 0.88
CA TYR A 63 -7.81 -2.33 1.70
C TYR A 63 -6.90 -3.36 2.34
N ARG A 64 -7.36 -4.02 3.42
CA ARG A 64 -6.63 -5.15 4.01
C ARG A 64 -6.75 -6.36 3.11
N PHE A 65 -5.63 -6.77 2.53
CA PHE A 65 -5.56 -7.92 1.65
C PHE A 65 -5.50 -9.23 2.43
N ALA A 66 -4.65 -9.29 3.46
CA ALA A 66 -4.47 -10.50 4.26
C ALA A 66 -4.07 -10.18 5.70
N THR A 67 -4.37 -11.12 6.59
CA THR A 67 -3.82 -11.20 7.94
C THR A 67 -3.09 -12.53 8.04
N ILE A 68 -1.80 -12.48 8.32
CA ILE A 68 -0.91 -13.64 8.41
C ILE A 68 -0.49 -13.81 9.86
N GLU A 69 -0.86 -14.94 10.46
CA GLU A 69 -0.54 -15.27 11.84
C GLU A 69 0.82 -15.97 11.95
N PRO A 70 1.53 -15.81 13.09
CA PRO A 70 2.77 -16.52 13.36
C PRO A 70 2.63 -18.05 13.25
N VAL A 71 3.60 -18.72 12.64
CA VAL A 71 3.64 -20.19 12.55
C VAL A 71 4.19 -20.83 13.85
N VAL A 72 5.03 -20.10 14.58
CA VAL A 72 5.68 -20.56 15.83
C VAL A 72 5.03 -19.90 17.05
N GLY A 73 4.84 -20.65 18.13
CA GLY A 73 4.13 -20.19 19.34
C GLY A 73 4.79 -19.06 20.16
N LYS A 74 6.02 -18.63 19.82
CA LYS A 74 6.67 -17.48 20.47
C LYS A 74 6.34 -16.20 19.71
N LYS A 75 5.40 -15.42 20.25
CA LYS A 75 4.98 -14.14 19.66
C LYS A 75 6.13 -13.12 19.72
N ALA A 76 6.74 -12.86 18.56
CA ALA A 76 7.81 -11.87 18.38
C ALA A 76 7.28 -10.48 17.99
N GLY A 77 5.96 -10.27 18.04
CA GLY A 77 5.32 -9.00 17.74
C GLY A 77 4.45 -9.06 16.50
N ARG A 78 4.03 -7.88 16.02
CA ARG A 78 3.20 -7.75 14.83
C ARG A 78 3.59 -6.49 14.07
N VAL A 79 3.52 -6.55 12.75
CA VAL A 79 3.78 -5.42 11.86
C VAL A 79 2.63 -5.25 10.87
N THR A 80 2.56 -4.07 10.27
CA THR A 80 1.66 -3.80 9.14
C THR A 80 2.50 -3.55 7.89
N LEU A 81 2.19 -4.25 6.81
CA LEU A 81 2.92 -4.16 5.56
C LEU A 81 2.00 -3.60 4.48
N LEU A 82 2.48 -2.61 3.73
CA LEU A 82 1.75 -1.98 2.62
C LEU A 82 2.52 -2.25 1.33
N GLY A 83 1.82 -2.68 0.30
CA GLY A 83 2.39 -2.87 -1.04
C GLY A 83 1.45 -2.37 -2.13
N SER A 84 2.02 -2.03 -3.28
CA SER A 84 1.27 -1.63 -4.48
C SER A 84 1.92 -2.21 -5.73
N GLY A 85 1.13 -2.45 -6.78
CA GLY A 85 1.63 -3.00 -8.04
C GLY A 85 2.41 -4.31 -7.84
N ALA A 86 3.45 -4.53 -8.65
CA ALA A 86 4.23 -5.76 -8.64
C ALA A 86 4.91 -6.05 -7.28
N ILE A 87 5.23 -5.02 -6.49
CA ILE A 87 5.93 -5.16 -5.20
C ILE A 87 5.02 -5.71 -4.10
N LEU A 88 3.69 -5.70 -4.26
CA LEU A 88 2.80 -6.37 -3.30
C LEU A 88 3.12 -7.88 -3.19
N THR A 89 3.60 -8.51 -4.28
CA THR A 89 4.03 -9.91 -4.25
C THR A 89 5.27 -10.14 -3.36
N GLU A 90 6.21 -9.20 -3.33
CA GLU A 90 7.37 -9.24 -2.43
C GLU A 90 6.98 -8.94 -0.98
N VAL A 91 5.98 -8.07 -0.77
CA VAL A 91 5.40 -7.82 0.55
C VAL A 91 4.75 -9.08 1.13
N LEU A 92 4.01 -9.84 0.33
CA LEU A 92 3.41 -11.11 0.76
C LEU A 92 4.49 -12.14 1.13
N LYS A 93 5.52 -12.30 0.30
CA LYS A 93 6.67 -13.16 0.62
C LYS A 93 7.38 -12.71 1.90
N ALA A 94 7.53 -11.40 2.13
CA ALA A 94 8.12 -10.88 3.36
C ALA A 94 7.26 -11.21 4.58
N ALA A 95 5.93 -11.15 4.44
CA ALA A 95 5.01 -11.53 5.49
C ALA A 95 5.14 -13.02 5.86
N ASP A 96 5.32 -13.90 4.87
CA ASP A 96 5.56 -15.33 5.11
C ASP A 96 6.90 -15.57 5.86
N LEU A 97 7.97 -14.85 5.47
CA LEU A 97 9.25 -14.91 6.18
C LEU A 97 9.12 -14.48 7.65
N LEU A 98 8.41 -13.36 7.89
CA LEU A 98 8.17 -12.83 9.23
C LEU A 98 7.30 -13.77 10.08
N ALA A 99 6.28 -14.38 9.47
CA ALA A 99 5.40 -15.33 10.15
C ALA A 99 6.13 -16.59 10.60
N ALA A 100 7.09 -17.08 9.80
CA ALA A 100 7.97 -18.19 10.18
C ALA A 100 8.86 -17.86 11.40
N GLU A 101 9.12 -16.57 11.65
CA GLU A 101 9.93 -16.08 12.77
C GLU A 101 9.11 -15.70 14.01
N GLY A 102 7.80 -15.90 13.99
CA GLY A 102 6.93 -15.57 15.12
C GLY A 102 6.30 -14.17 15.05
N ILE A 103 6.46 -13.44 13.95
CA ILE A 103 5.98 -12.07 13.77
C ILE A 103 4.69 -12.09 12.92
N GLY A 104 3.57 -11.63 13.50
CA GLY A 104 2.31 -11.52 12.76
C GLY A 104 2.33 -10.35 11.78
N CYS A 105 1.58 -10.44 10.68
CA CYS A 105 1.53 -9.40 9.66
C CYS A 105 0.09 -9.06 9.27
N ASP A 106 -0.26 -7.78 9.26
CA ASP A 106 -1.42 -7.28 8.52
C ASP A 106 -0.95 -6.68 7.19
N VAL A 107 -1.37 -7.26 6.08
CA VAL A 107 -0.97 -6.84 4.73
C VAL A 107 -2.08 -6.03 4.09
N PHE A 108 -1.75 -4.83 3.64
CA PHE A 108 -2.65 -3.93 2.91
C PHE A 108 -2.20 -3.81 1.47
N SER A 109 -3.14 -4.03 0.54
CA SER A 109 -2.96 -3.62 -0.85
C SER A 109 -3.29 -2.14 -0.95
N VAL A 110 -2.36 -1.36 -1.48
CA VAL A 110 -2.51 0.08 -1.71
C VAL A 110 -2.63 0.31 -3.22
N THR A 111 -3.87 0.42 -3.68
CA THR A 111 -4.19 0.65 -5.10
C THR A 111 -3.95 2.09 -5.53
N SER A 112 -3.98 3.07 -4.63
CA SER A 112 -3.66 4.47 -4.95
C SER A 112 -3.12 5.26 -3.76
N TRP A 113 -1.82 5.53 -3.79
CA TRP A 113 -1.18 6.44 -2.83
C TRP A 113 -1.69 7.88 -2.98
N SER A 114 -1.94 8.33 -4.21
CA SER A 114 -2.37 9.71 -4.46
C SER A 114 -3.79 10.00 -3.98
N GLU A 115 -4.73 9.06 -4.12
CA GLU A 115 -6.09 9.26 -3.60
C GLU A 115 -6.11 9.26 -2.07
N LEU A 116 -5.31 8.40 -1.42
CA LEU A 116 -5.14 8.43 0.03
C LEU A 116 -4.55 9.75 0.53
N ALA A 117 -3.52 10.26 -0.15
CA ALA A 117 -2.91 11.54 0.21
C ALA A 117 -3.89 12.71 0.01
N ARG A 118 -4.65 12.72 -1.10
CA ARG A 118 -5.67 13.74 -1.38
C ARG A 118 -6.79 13.73 -0.34
N ASP A 119 -7.28 12.56 0.03
CA ASP A 119 -8.29 12.42 1.09
C ASP A 119 -7.77 12.98 2.42
N GLY A 120 -6.53 12.64 2.80
CA GLY A 120 -5.89 13.18 4.00
C GLY A 120 -5.77 14.70 3.99
N ILE A 121 -5.27 15.27 2.89
CA ILE A 121 -5.14 16.73 2.73
C ILE A 121 -6.52 17.40 2.82
N ALA A 122 -7.55 16.83 2.17
CA ALA A 122 -8.90 17.38 2.23
C ALA A 122 -9.45 17.44 3.67
N ARG A 123 -9.29 16.36 4.44
CA ARG A 123 -9.68 16.33 5.87
C ARG A 123 -8.88 17.33 6.70
N GLU A 124 -7.59 17.49 6.43
CA GLU A 124 -6.76 18.48 7.12
C GLU A 124 -7.23 19.92 6.83
N GLN A 125 -7.56 20.24 5.58
CA GLN A 125 -8.08 21.56 5.21
C GLN A 125 -9.44 21.86 5.87
N GLU A 126 -10.35 20.87 5.94
CA GLU A 126 -11.61 20.98 6.69
C GLU A 126 -11.34 21.31 8.18
N ALA A 127 -10.38 20.63 8.83
CA ALA A 127 -10.00 20.93 10.22
C ALA A 127 -9.42 22.35 10.39
N LEU A 128 -8.55 22.78 9.47
CA LEU A 128 -7.95 24.13 9.49
C LEU A 128 -9.00 25.24 9.28
N ALA A 129 -10.09 24.94 8.58
CA ALA A 129 -11.25 25.82 8.44
C ALA A 129 -12.14 25.87 9.71
N GLY A 130 -11.77 25.13 10.77
CA GLY A 130 -12.53 25.06 12.02
C GLY A 130 -13.66 24.04 12.02
N GLU A 131 -13.73 23.17 11.01
CA GLU A 131 -14.71 22.09 10.95
C GLU A 131 -14.27 20.89 11.80
N LYS A 132 -15.15 19.88 11.91
CA LYS A 132 -14.88 18.61 12.59
C LYS A 132 -14.87 17.46 11.58
N PRO A 133 -13.82 17.35 10.76
CA PRO A 133 -13.75 16.34 9.72
C PRO A 133 -13.69 14.94 10.30
N ALA A 134 -14.16 13.97 9.53
CA ALA A 134 -13.88 12.57 9.83
C ALA A 134 -12.39 12.28 9.62
N ALA A 135 -11.84 11.28 10.33
CA ALA A 135 -10.46 10.86 10.13
C ALA A 135 -10.18 10.49 8.64
N PRO A 136 -8.98 10.78 8.12
CA PRO A 136 -8.57 10.33 6.79
C PRO A 136 -8.78 8.83 6.61
N PHE A 137 -9.10 8.43 5.39
CA PHE A 137 -9.41 7.05 5.06
C PHE A 137 -8.25 6.11 5.39
N VAL A 138 -7.02 6.50 5.03
CA VAL A 138 -5.83 5.71 5.36
C VAL A 138 -5.61 5.58 6.87
N THR A 139 -5.93 6.62 7.65
CA THR A 139 -5.89 6.55 9.11
C THR A 139 -6.88 5.50 9.61
N LYS A 140 -8.13 5.53 9.14
CA LYS A 140 -9.17 4.55 9.52
C LYS A 140 -8.77 3.12 9.19
N GLN A 141 -8.25 2.89 7.98
CA GLN A 141 -7.78 1.58 7.55
C GLN A 141 -6.64 1.08 8.44
N LEU A 142 -5.61 1.89 8.66
CA LEU A 142 -4.44 1.50 9.45
C LEU A 142 -4.72 1.44 10.96
N SER A 143 -5.75 2.11 11.48
CA SER A 143 -6.17 1.97 12.88
C SER A 143 -6.72 0.59 13.21
N THR A 144 -7.05 -0.22 12.21
CA THR A 144 -7.48 -1.61 12.41
C THR A 144 -6.32 -2.59 12.61
N SER A 145 -5.07 -2.13 12.45
CA SER A 145 -3.86 -2.93 12.65
C SER A 145 -2.93 -2.32 13.69
N VAL A 146 -1.91 -3.07 14.11
CA VAL A 146 -0.98 -2.66 15.18
C VAL A 146 0.48 -2.81 14.79
N GLY A 147 1.37 -2.22 15.58
CA GLY A 147 2.81 -2.30 15.39
C GLY A 147 3.37 -1.27 14.41
N PRO A 148 4.66 -1.36 14.04
CA PRO A 148 5.24 -0.50 13.01
C PRO A 148 4.64 -0.81 11.62
N ILE A 149 4.75 0.17 10.72
CA ILE A 149 4.25 0.10 9.36
C ILE A 149 5.41 0.18 8.38
N ILE A 150 5.47 -0.77 7.43
CA ILE A 150 6.48 -0.84 6.38
C ILE A 150 5.75 -0.77 5.04
N ALA A 151 6.04 0.23 4.23
CA ALA A 151 5.50 0.35 2.87
C ALA A 151 6.60 0.11 1.84
N ALA A 152 6.32 -0.70 0.82
CA ALA A 152 7.23 -0.97 -0.28
C ALA A 152 6.52 -0.83 -1.63
N THR A 153 7.16 -0.14 -2.59
CA THR A 153 6.60 0.10 -3.92
C THR A 153 7.66 0.02 -5.00
N ASP A 154 7.25 -0.17 -6.25
CA ASP A 154 8.15 -0.12 -7.42
C ASP A 154 8.45 1.32 -7.88
N TYR A 155 8.04 2.31 -7.08
CA TYR A 155 8.30 3.72 -7.26
C TYR A 155 9.26 4.23 -6.20
N VAL A 156 9.79 5.43 -6.41
CA VAL A 156 10.59 6.17 -5.42
C VAL A 156 9.83 6.35 -4.11
N ARG A 157 10.56 6.41 -2.99
CA ARG A 157 9.99 6.50 -1.64
C ARG A 157 9.04 7.68 -1.43
N ALA A 158 9.19 8.75 -2.19
CA ALA A 158 8.27 9.89 -2.18
C ALA A 158 6.80 9.49 -2.44
N VAL A 159 6.55 8.40 -3.17
CA VAL A 159 5.19 7.90 -3.44
C VAL A 159 4.53 7.37 -2.17
N PRO A 160 5.05 6.32 -1.49
CA PRO A 160 4.47 5.89 -0.21
C PRO A 160 4.62 6.95 0.89
N ASP A 161 5.67 7.79 0.89
CA ASP A 161 5.82 8.85 1.88
C ASP A 161 4.74 9.96 1.78
N SER A 162 4.03 10.05 0.65
CA SER A 162 2.94 11.04 0.46
C SER A 162 1.80 10.91 1.48
N ILE A 163 1.61 9.74 2.09
CA ILE A 163 0.57 9.53 3.11
C ILE A 163 1.07 9.68 4.55
N ARG A 164 2.36 9.98 4.77
CA ARG A 164 3.02 9.94 6.08
C ARG A 164 2.31 10.77 7.15
N ALA A 165 1.79 11.94 6.79
CA ALA A 165 1.07 12.82 7.71
C ALA A 165 -0.26 12.22 8.21
N PHE A 166 -0.80 11.25 7.48
CA PHE A 166 -2.12 10.65 7.74
C PHE A 166 -2.02 9.22 8.30
N VAL A 167 -0.80 8.73 8.53
CA VAL A 167 -0.58 7.48 9.26
C VAL A 167 -0.97 7.67 10.74
N PRO A 168 -1.60 6.67 11.41
CA PRO A 168 -1.97 6.81 12.82
C PRO A 168 -0.79 7.22 13.71
N ALA A 169 -1.03 8.22 14.58
CA ALA A 169 0.00 8.78 15.45
C ALA A 169 0.66 7.71 16.33
N GLY A 170 1.95 7.90 16.63
CA GLY A 170 2.73 6.99 17.47
C GLY A 170 3.16 5.68 16.78
N ARG A 171 2.74 5.42 15.54
CA ARG A 171 3.23 4.28 14.75
C ARG A 171 4.49 4.67 13.98
N ARG A 172 5.55 3.87 14.11
CA ARG A 172 6.74 3.99 13.26
C ARG A 172 6.35 3.68 11.80
N TYR A 173 6.74 4.53 10.85
CA TYR A 173 6.46 4.35 9.43
C TYR A 173 7.74 4.38 8.59
N LEU A 174 8.11 3.25 7.98
CA LEU A 174 9.27 3.09 7.11
C LEU A 174 8.82 2.84 5.67
N THR A 175 9.52 3.46 4.73
CA THR A 175 9.24 3.37 3.28
C THR A 175 10.45 2.77 2.56
N LEU A 176 10.17 1.85 1.65
CA LEU A 176 11.11 1.28 0.68
C LEU A 176 10.60 1.62 -0.73
N GLY A 177 11.52 1.97 -1.61
CA GLY A 177 11.20 2.45 -2.95
C GLY A 177 12.43 2.41 -3.85
N THR A 178 12.18 2.55 -5.14
CA THR A 178 13.17 2.39 -6.21
C THR A 178 13.87 3.70 -6.55
N ASP A 179 14.38 4.39 -5.52
CA ASP A 179 15.12 5.64 -5.67
C ASP A 179 16.44 5.43 -6.44
N GLY A 180 16.69 6.27 -7.44
CA GLY A 180 17.89 6.22 -8.29
C GLY A 180 17.59 5.93 -9.75
N PHE A 181 18.65 5.86 -10.57
CA PHE A 181 18.50 5.51 -11.99
C PHE A 181 18.29 4.01 -12.18
N GLY A 182 17.43 3.66 -13.13
CA GLY A 182 17.26 2.28 -13.59
C GLY A 182 18.54 1.70 -14.22
N ARG A 183 18.61 0.38 -14.23
CA ARG A 183 19.66 -0.39 -14.91
C ARG A 183 19.10 -1.70 -15.47
N SER A 184 19.82 -2.31 -16.40
CA SER A 184 19.45 -3.58 -17.01
C SER A 184 19.88 -4.75 -16.12
N ASP A 185 18.92 -5.55 -15.66
CA ASP A 185 19.14 -6.83 -14.99
C ASP A 185 17.83 -7.63 -14.93
N THR A 186 17.86 -8.80 -14.29
CA THR A 186 16.67 -9.57 -13.92
C THR A 186 15.83 -8.84 -12.86
N ARG A 187 14.53 -9.14 -12.79
CA ARG A 187 13.64 -8.56 -11.75
C ARG A 187 14.14 -8.83 -10.33
N ALA A 188 14.63 -10.04 -10.05
CA ALA A 188 15.15 -10.42 -8.74
C ALA A 188 16.35 -9.54 -8.34
N ALA A 189 17.33 -9.41 -9.24
CA ALA A 189 18.52 -8.58 -9.01
C ALA A 189 18.19 -7.09 -8.88
N LEU A 190 17.22 -6.57 -9.64
CA LEU A 190 16.79 -5.18 -9.52
C LEU A 190 16.04 -4.92 -8.21
N ARG A 191 15.13 -5.82 -7.80
CA ARG A 191 14.43 -5.70 -6.51
C ARG A 191 15.38 -5.76 -5.33
N GLU A 192 16.42 -6.59 -5.42
CA GLU A 192 17.49 -6.62 -4.44
C GLU A 192 18.31 -5.33 -4.43
N PHE A 193 18.73 -4.85 -5.61
CA PHE A 193 19.50 -3.62 -5.77
C PHE A 193 18.79 -2.39 -5.21
N PHE A 194 17.49 -2.25 -5.48
CA PHE A 194 16.67 -1.15 -4.95
C PHE A 194 16.17 -1.41 -3.53
N HIS A 195 16.54 -2.54 -2.92
CA HIS A 195 16.14 -2.91 -1.55
C HIS A 195 14.62 -3.00 -1.34
N VAL A 196 13.90 -3.47 -2.35
CA VAL A 196 12.43 -3.65 -2.35
C VAL A 196 11.99 -5.12 -2.46
N ASN A 197 12.93 -6.08 -2.41
CA ASN A 197 12.60 -7.50 -2.34
C ASN A 197 12.13 -7.93 -0.94
N ALA A 198 11.59 -9.15 -0.84
CA ALA A 198 11.04 -9.70 0.40
C ALA A 198 12.03 -9.67 1.58
N ALA A 199 13.30 -9.98 1.35
CA ALA A 199 14.33 -10.00 2.40
C ALA A 199 14.57 -8.61 2.99
N HIS A 200 14.62 -7.57 2.15
CA HIS A 200 14.78 -6.19 2.60
C HIS A 200 13.54 -5.67 3.33
N ILE A 201 12.33 -6.02 2.87
CA ILE A 201 11.08 -5.69 3.55
C ILE A 201 11.03 -6.32 4.95
N ALA A 202 11.36 -7.62 5.06
CA ALA A 202 11.41 -8.32 6.34
C ALA A 202 12.48 -7.72 7.27
N ASN A 203 13.67 -7.36 6.74
CA ASN A 203 14.71 -6.70 7.51
C ASN A 203 14.25 -5.32 8.04
N ALA A 204 13.59 -4.52 7.20
CA ALA A 204 13.02 -3.23 7.62
C ALA A 204 11.98 -3.42 8.74
N ALA A 205 11.19 -4.50 8.69
CA ALA A 205 10.23 -4.84 9.73
C ALA A 205 10.91 -5.22 11.06
N ARG A 206 11.94 -6.06 11.03
CA ARG A 206 12.74 -6.40 12.23
C ARG A 206 13.39 -5.18 12.85
N TYR A 207 14.00 -4.34 12.02
CA TYR A 207 14.58 -3.07 12.46
C TYR A 207 13.53 -2.15 13.07
N ALA A 208 12.32 -2.11 12.50
CA ALA A 208 11.22 -1.31 13.02
C ALA A 208 10.76 -1.78 14.42
N LEU A 209 10.77 -3.10 14.64
CA LEU A 209 10.45 -3.75 15.92
C LEU A 209 11.58 -3.69 16.96
N GLY A 210 12.79 -3.25 16.58
CA GLY A 210 13.97 -3.29 17.46
C GLY A 210 14.59 -4.69 17.59
N GLN A 211 14.47 -5.51 16.53
CA GLN A 211 14.91 -6.91 16.47
C GLN A 211 15.91 -7.17 15.32
N ALA A 212 16.58 -6.10 14.84
CA ALA A 212 17.62 -6.20 13.81
C ALA A 212 18.98 -6.57 14.41
#